data_AF-W4ARB4-F1
#
_entry.id   AF-W4ARB4-F1
#
_cell.length_a   1.000
_cell.length_b   1.000
_cell.length_c   1.000
_cell.angle_alpha   90.00
_cell.angle_beta   90.00
_cell.angle_gamma   90.00
#
_symmetry.space_group_name_H-M   'P 1'
#
loop_
_entity.id
_entity.type
_entity.pdbx_description
1 polymer ?
#
loop_
_entity_poly.entity_id
_entity_poly.type
_entity_poly.pdbx_seq_one_letter_code
_entity_poly.pdbx_strand_id
1 'polypeptide(L)'
;MGHVVSVGCMGADYDRPTGFSRQMKMEDPSNITMQVYRWASKLLAEHWDGKPIRRVGISVTQLTPDNEYQMSLFDTGRERQMALERTTDALKNKYGNSIVVRAVSMTAAGQALDRSAKIGGHYK
;
A
#
# COMPACT_ATOMS: atom_id res chain seq x y z
N MET A 1 6.52 -12.59 0.82
CA MET A 1 5.71 -11.94 -0.24
C MET A 1 4.24 -12.29 -0.04
N GLY A 2 3.28 -11.58 -0.64
CA GLY A 2 1.86 -11.97 -0.58
C GLY A 2 1.21 -12.01 -1.94
N HIS A 3 0.19 -12.87 -2.12
CA HIS A 3 -0.47 -13.11 -3.40
C HIS A 3 -1.80 -12.39 -3.57
N VAL A 4 -2.54 -12.14 -2.49
CA VAL A 4 -3.90 -11.61 -2.56
C VAL A 4 -3.91 -10.22 -1.97
N VAL A 5 -4.40 -9.26 -2.74
CA VAL A 5 -4.63 -7.88 -2.28
C VAL A 5 -6.12 -7.71 -2.05
N SER A 6 -6.47 -7.25 -0.85
CA SER A 6 -7.84 -6.87 -0.49
C SER A 6 -7.91 -5.37 -0.26
N VAL A 7 -8.93 -4.73 -0.83
CA VAL A 7 -9.23 -3.32 -0.67
C VAL A 7 -10.66 -3.18 -0.18
N GLY A 8 -10.81 -2.42 0.90
CA GLY A 8 -12.09 -2.01 1.44
C GLY A 8 -12.20 -0.50 1.50
N CYS A 9 -13.30 0.06 1.04
CA CYS A 9 -13.59 1.49 1.15
C CYS A 9 -14.95 1.72 1.80
N MET A 10 -15.07 2.82 2.52
CA MET A 10 -16.31 3.26 3.15
C MET A 10 -16.55 4.74 2.84
N GLY A 11 -17.75 5.05 2.37
CA GLY A 11 -18.19 6.40 2.04
C GLY A 11 -18.32 7.30 3.26
N ALA A 12 -18.25 8.61 3.03
CA ALA A 12 -18.27 9.63 4.08
C ALA A 12 -19.68 9.90 4.65
N ASP A 13 -20.73 9.60 3.88
CA ASP A 13 -22.12 9.76 4.30
C ASP A 13 -22.49 8.70 5.36
N TYR A 14 -22.87 9.17 6.56
CA TYR A 14 -23.28 8.29 7.66
C TYR A 14 -24.74 7.86 7.57
N ASP A 15 -25.61 8.68 6.96
CA ASP A 15 -27.03 8.40 6.82
C ASP A 15 -27.28 7.42 5.68
N ARG A 16 -26.42 7.48 4.64
CA ARG A 16 -26.47 6.60 3.47
C ARG A 16 -25.11 5.92 3.25
N PRO A 17 -24.76 4.93 4.08
CA PRO A 17 -23.47 4.28 4.01
C PRO A 17 -23.27 3.60 2.65
N THR A 18 -22.15 3.93 2.03
CA THR A 18 -21.68 3.33 0.78
C THR A 18 -20.29 2.74 0.99
N GLY A 19 -19.87 1.87 0.09
CA GLY A 19 -18.55 1.26 0.18
C GLY A 19 -18.48 -0.08 -0.53
N PHE A 20 -17.28 -0.65 -0.53
CA PHE A 20 -17.05 -1.98 -1.06
C PHE A 20 -15.95 -2.68 -0.26
N SER A 21 -15.91 -4.00 -0.38
CA SER A 21 -14.80 -4.84 0.09
C SER A 21 -14.57 -5.92 -0.96
N ARG A 22 -13.41 -5.89 -1.60
CA ARG A 22 -13.07 -6.77 -2.72
C ARG A 22 -11.60 -7.18 -2.64
N GLN A 23 -11.32 -8.37 -3.14
CA GLN A 23 -9.96 -8.89 -3.21
C GLN A 23 -9.68 -9.47 -4.59
N MET A 24 -8.42 -9.45 -4.99
CA MET A 24 -7.95 -10.12 -6.20
C MET A 24 -6.60 -10.78 -5.94
N LYS A 25 -6.38 -11.89 -6.64
CA LYS A 25 -5.09 -12.56 -6.66
C LYS A 25 -4.20 -11.91 -7.72
N MET A 26 -3.00 -11.51 -7.31
CA MET A 26 -1.96 -11.03 -8.22
C MET A 26 -1.38 -12.20 -9.01
N GLU A 27 -0.86 -11.92 -10.20
CA GLU A 27 -0.17 -12.90 -11.05
C GLU A 27 0.97 -13.57 -10.28
N ASP A 28 1.80 -12.76 -9.63
CA ASP A 28 2.93 -13.18 -8.81
C ASP A 28 2.82 -12.65 -7.38
N PRO A 29 3.41 -13.35 -6.39
CA PRO A 29 3.49 -12.82 -5.04
C PRO A 29 4.46 -11.65 -5.00
N SER A 30 4.11 -10.61 -4.24
CA SER A 30 4.94 -9.42 -4.14
C SER A 30 5.07 -8.87 -2.72
N ASN A 31 6.24 -8.33 -2.43
CA ASN A 31 6.53 -7.42 -1.32
C ASN A 31 7.04 -6.07 -1.83
N ILE A 32 6.93 -5.78 -3.14
CA ILE A 32 7.30 -4.51 -3.73
C ILE A 32 6.11 -3.56 -3.60
N THR A 33 6.29 -2.44 -2.90
CA THR A 33 5.23 -1.48 -2.57
C THR A 33 4.43 -1.06 -3.82
N MET A 34 5.12 -0.72 -4.91
CA MET A 34 4.47 -0.24 -6.13
C MET A 34 3.69 -1.32 -6.89
N GLN A 35 4.05 -2.60 -6.76
CA GLN A 35 3.28 -3.69 -7.37
C GLN A 35 1.95 -3.84 -6.63
N VAL A 36 1.98 -3.95 -5.29
CA VAL A 36 0.78 -4.03 -4.46
C VAL A 36 -0.12 -2.79 -4.67
N TYR A 37 0.48 -1.60 -4.73
CA TYR A 37 -0.25 -0.35 -5.00
C TYR A 37 -1.03 -0.39 -6.32
N ARG A 38 -0.45 -0.91 -7.40
CA ARG A 38 -1.14 -1.00 -8.71
C ARG A 38 -2.36 -1.90 -8.65
N TRP A 39 -2.22 -3.08 -8.02
CA TRP A 39 -3.33 -4.02 -7.83
C TRP A 39 -4.42 -3.44 -6.92
N ALA A 40 -4.04 -2.78 -5.82
CA ALA A 40 -4.99 -2.10 -4.94
C ALA A 40 -5.72 -0.95 -5.65
N SER A 41 -5.00 -0.16 -6.45
CA SER A 41 -5.58 0.95 -7.23
C SER A 41 -6.55 0.46 -8.30
N LYS A 42 -6.25 -0.68 -8.94
CA LYS A 42 -7.14 -1.34 -9.90
C LYS A 42 -8.45 -1.75 -9.22
N LEU A 43 -8.38 -2.44 -8.07
CA LEU A 43 -9.56 -2.80 -7.28
C LEU A 43 -10.41 -1.58 -6.93
N LEU A 44 -9.75 -0.50 -6.50
CA LEU A 44 -10.41 0.76 -6.15
C LEU A 44 -11.13 1.37 -7.35
N ALA A 45 -10.45 1.49 -8.49
CA ALA A 45 -11.02 2.07 -9.71
C ALA A 45 -12.21 1.26 -10.26
N GLU A 46 -12.19 -0.08 -10.11
CA GLU A 46 -13.26 -0.96 -10.60
C GLU A 46 -14.54 -0.89 -9.74
N HIS A 47 -14.42 -0.63 -8.44
CA HIS A 47 -15.53 -0.80 -7.49
C HIS A 47 -15.95 0.47 -6.74
N TRP A 48 -15.17 1.54 -6.85
CA TRP A 48 -15.53 2.81 -6.23
C TRP A 48 -16.65 3.50 -7.00
N ASP A 49 -17.63 4.01 -6.27
CA ASP A 49 -18.83 4.67 -6.79
C ASP A 49 -18.66 6.18 -7.02
N GLY A 50 -17.43 6.70 -6.91
CA GLY A 50 -17.10 8.12 -7.08
C GLY A 50 -17.49 9.01 -5.91
N LYS A 51 -18.11 8.47 -4.84
CA LYS A 51 -18.53 9.27 -3.68
C LYS A 51 -17.36 9.52 -2.71
N PRO A 52 -17.40 10.59 -1.91
CA PRO A 52 -16.35 10.88 -0.93
C PRO A 52 -16.09 9.70 0.01
N ILE A 53 -14.80 9.36 0.20
CA ILE A 53 -14.35 8.23 1.03
C ILE A 53 -13.88 8.74 2.39
N ARG A 54 -14.30 8.09 3.48
CA ARG A 54 -13.78 8.38 4.85
C ARG A 54 -12.78 7.36 5.36
N ARG A 55 -12.79 6.14 4.81
CA ARG A 55 -11.91 5.05 5.23
C ARG A 55 -11.52 4.20 4.05
N VAL A 56 -10.23 3.95 3.92
CA VAL A 56 -9.64 2.96 3.01
C VAL A 56 -8.86 1.97 3.87
N GLY A 57 -9.09 0.69 3.65
CA GLY A 57 -8.31 -0.41 4.21
C GLY A 57 -7.68 -1.21 3.09
N ILE A 58 -6.40 -1.53 3.22
CA ILE A 58 -5.69 -2.40 2.30
C ILE A 58 -5.04 -3.50 3.13
N SER A 59 -5.20 -4.75 2.72
CA SER A 59 -4.49 -5.88 3.31
C SER A 59 -3.93 -6.79 2.23
N VAL A 60 -2.83 -7.46 2.56
CA VAL A 60 -2.21 -8.48 1.72
C VAL A 60 -2.27 -9.80 2.47
N THR A 61 -2.76 -10.85 1.81
CA THR A 61 -2.92 -12.19 2.36
C THR A 61 -2.27 -13.24 1.46
N GLN A 62 -2.36 -14.52 1.85
CA GLN A 62 -1.62 -15.62 1.24
C GLN A 62 -0.12 -15.33 1.22
N LEU A 63 0.42 -15.13 2.42
CA LEU A 63 1.83 -14.79 2.61
C LEU A 63 2.69 -16.05 2.38
N THR A 64 3.76 -15.87 1.62
CA THR A 64 4.79 -16.86 1.35
C THR A 64 6.16 -16.30 1.75
N PRO A 65 7.14 -17.15 2.07
CA PRO A 65 8.53 -16.70 2.21
C PRO A 65 9.02 -15.94 0.96
N ASP A 66 9.94 -14.99 1.14
CA ASP A 66 10.56 -14.22 0.04
C ASP A 66 11.98 -14.72 -0.30
N ASN A 67 12.32 -15.93 0.14
CA ASN A 67 13.60 -16.59 -0.10
C ASN A 67 13.78 -17.04 -1.56
N GLU A 68 12.68 -17.37 -2.22
CA GLU A 68 12.65 -17.89 -3.58
C GLU A 68 11.66 -17.10 -4.42
N TYR A 69 12.08 -16.72 -5.63
CA TYR A 69 11.23 -16.10 -6.62
C TYR A 69 11.63 -16.59 -8.01
N GLN A 70 10.64 -16.95 -8.82
CA GLN A 70 10.89 -17.36 -10.19
C GLN A 70 11.29 -16.13 -11.02
N MET A 71 12.51 -16.12 -11.53
CA MET A 71 12.96 -15.02 -12.39
C MET A 71 12.17 -15.00 -13.69
N SER A 72 11.80 -13.80 -14.11
CA SER A 72 11.20 -13.57 -15.42
C SER A 72 12.26 -13.01 -16.35
N LEU A 73 12.39 -13.60 -17.55
CA LEU A 73 13.25 -13.08 -18.62
C LEU A 73 12.82 -11.68 -19.09
N PHE A 74 11.57 -11.28 -18.78
CA PHE A 74 10.99 -10.01 -19.19
C PHE A 74 10.93 -8.97 -18.06
N ASP A 75 11.19 -9.37 -16.80
CA ASP A 75 11.23 -8.46 -15.65
C ASP A 75 12.67 -8.17 -15.21
N THR A 76 13.39 -7.42 -16.04
CA THR A 76 14.81 -7.07 -15.79
C THR A 76 14.99 -6.01 -14.71
N GLY A 77 13.91 -5.33 -14.29
CA GLY A 77 13.95 -4.23 -13.32
C GLY A 77 13.72 -4.67 -11.87
N ARG A 78 13.28 -5.90 -11.64
CA ARG A 78 12.83 -6.36 -10.31
C ARG A 78 13.90 -6.28 -9.25
N GLU A 79 15.11 -6.76 -9.52
CA GLU A 79 16.21 -6.77 -8.54
C GLU A 79 16.55 -5.36 -8.06
N ARG A 80 16.58 -4.40 -9.00
CA ARG A 80 16.79 -2.98 -8.68
C ARG A 80 15.66 -2.44 -7.79
N GLN A 81 14.40 -2.80 -8.08
CA GLN A 81 13.25 -2.40 -7.25
C GLN A 81 13.34 -3.02 -5.85
N MET A 82 13.69 -4.30 -5.75
CA MET A 82 13.88 -4.99 -4.47
C MET A 82 15.00 -4.36 -3.63
N ALA A 83 16.13 -4.01 -4.25
CA ALA A 83 17.21 -3.31 -3.57
C ALA A 83 16.76 -1.95 -3.03
N LEU A 84 15.94 -1.21 -3.78
CA LEU A 84 15.36 0.06 -3.35
C LEU A 84 14.40 -0.12 -2.17
N GLU A 85 13.49 -1.10 -2.20
CA GLU A 85 12.54 -1.37 -1.11
C GLU A 85 13.31 -1.75 0.17
N ARG A 86 14.27 -2.69 0.08
CA ARG A 86 15.13 -3.10 1.21
C ARG A 86 15.90 -1.92 1.81
N THR A 87 16.46 -1.05 0.96
CA THR A 87 17.19 0.14 1.41
C THR A 87 16.25 1.13 2.11
N THR A 88 15.06 1.34 1.54
CA THR A 88 14.05 2.24 2.12
C THR A 88 13.59 1.74 3.49
N ASP A 89 13.34 0.44 3.62
CA ASP A 89 12.94 -0.19 4.88
C ASP A 89 14.06 -0.11 5.92
N ALA A 90 15.30 -0.37 5.54
CA ALA A 90 16.45 -0.23 6.42
C ALA A 90 16.59 1.21 6.96
N LEU A 91 16.41 2.22 6.10
CA LEU A 91 16.43 3.63 6.51
C LEU A 91 15.29 3.94 7.49
N LYS A 92 14.06 3.51 7.20
CA LYS A 92 12.90 3.75 8.06
C LYS A 92 13.00 3.04 9.41
N ASN A 93 13.51 1.82 9.43
CA ASN A 93 13.74 1.06 10.67
C ASN A 93 14.78 1.74 11.56
N LYS A 94 15.82 2.36 10.96
CA LYS A 94 16.89 3.03 11.70
C LYS A 94 16.54 4.46 12.15
N TYR A 95 15.90 5.25 11.28
CA TYR A 95 15.71 6.69 11.48
C TYR A 95 14.25 7.11 11.66
N GLY A 96 13.30 6.18 11.54
CA GLY A 96 11.87 6.43 11.64
C GLY A 96 11.18 6.65 10.29
N ASN A 97 9.85 6.59 10.29
CA ASN A 97 9.03 6.56 9.08
C ASN A 97 9.04 7.84 8.24
N SER A 98 9.49 8.98 8.80
CA SER A 98 9.53 10.27 8.11
C SER A 98 10.79 10.50 7.28
N ILE A 99 11.84 9.67 7.44
CA ILE A 99 13.14 9.88 6.78
C ILE A 99 13.06 9.79 5.24
N VAL A 100 12.21 8.89 4.73
CA VAL A 100 11.96 8.72 3.30
C VAL A 100 10.45 8.57 3.09
N VAL A 101 9.87 9.52 2.38
CA VAL A 101 8.44 9.55 2.06
C VAL A 101 8.21 9.94 0.61
N ARG A 102 7.05 9.57 0.07
CA ARG A 102 6.68 9.94 -1.30
C ARG A 102 6.46 11.45 -1.39
N ALA A 103 6.89 12.08 -2.49
CA ALA A 103 6.75 13.52 -2.70
C ALA A 103 5.30 14.01 -2.57
N VAL A 104 4.32 13.21 -3.01
CA VAL A 104 2.89 13.53 -2.84
C VAL A 104 2.47 13.71 -1.37
N SER A 105 3.18 13.09 -0.44
CA SER A 105 2.94 13.23 1.00
C SER A 105 3.52 14.51 1.61
N MET A 106 4.27 15.31 0.85
CA MET A 106 4.77 16.64 1.24
C MET A 106 3.78 17.76 0.90
N THR A 107 2.69 17.45 0.20
CA THR A 107 1.64 18.42 -0.11
C THR A 107 0.84 18.75 1.15
N ALA A 108 0.10 19.86 1.13
CA ALA A 108 -0.76 20.26 2.27
C ALA A 108 -1.85 19.22 2.61
N ALA A 109 -2.27 18.41 1.64
CA ALA A 109 -3.22 17.31 1.85
C ALA A 109 -2.55 16.02 2.35
N GLY A 110 -1.21 15.95 2.35
CA GLY A 110 -0.43 14.79 2.77
C GLY A 110 -0.48 14.57 4.27
N GLN A 111 -0.74 13.32 4.69
CA GLN A 111 -0.86 12.96 6.11
C GLN A 111 0.33 12.15 6.66
N ALA A 112 1.29 11.76 5.80
CA ALA A 112 2.33 10.82 6.21
C ALA A 112 3.26 11.39 7.31
N LEU A 113 3.64 12.66 7.19
CA LEU A 113 4.50 13.33 8.17
C LEU A 113 3.77 13.53 9.51
N ASP A 114 2.57 14.09 9.49
CA ASP A 114 1.74 14.27 10.68
C ASP A 114 1.50 12.94 11.42
N ARG A 115 1.17 11.88 10.69
CA ARG A 115 0.96 10.55 11.27
C ARG A 115 2.25 9.93 11.82
N SER A 116 3.41 10.27 11.28
CA SER A 116 4.69 9.75 11.78
C SER A 116 5.02 10.23 13.20
N ALA A 117 4.49 11.40 13.59
CA ALA A 117 4.60 11.99 14.92
C ALA A 117 3.56 11.44 15.92
N LYS A 118 2.62 10.59 15.48
CA LYS A 118 1.51 10.08 16.29
C LYS A 118 1.63 8.58 16.59
N ILE A 119 1.06 8.15 17.71
CA ILE A 119 0.77 6.75 18.08
C ILE A 119 -0.73 6.67 18.39
N GLY A 120 -1.45 5.80 17.67
CA GLY A 120 -2.89 5.61 17.90
C GLY A 120 -3.77 6.86 17.69
N GLY A 121 -3.24 7.91 17.07
CA GLY A 121 -3.93 9.19 16.87
C GLY A 121 -3.48 10.31 17.80
N HIS A 122 -2.67 10.02 18.83
CA HIS A 122 -2.10 11.00 19.77
C HIS A 122 -0.64 11.28 19.44
N TYR A 123 -0.14 12.49 19.70
CA TYR A 123 1.27 12.81 19.51
C TYR A 123 2.15 12.03 20.50
N LYS A 124 3.32 11.61 20.02
CA LYS A 124 4.38 10.96 20.81
C LYS A 124 4.97 11.88 21.86
#